data_AF-A0A418R6C0-F1
#
_entry.id   AF-A0A418R6C0-F1
#
_cell.length_a   1.000
_cell.length_b   1.000
_cell.length_c   1.000
_cell.angle_alpha   90.00
_cell.angle_beta   90.00
_cell.angle_gamma   90.00
#
_symmetry.space_group_name_H-M   'P 1'
#
loop_
_entity.id
_entity.type
_entity.pdbx_description
1 polymer ?
#
loop_
_entity_poly.entity_id
_entity_poly.type
_entity_poly.pdbx_seq_one_letter_code
_entity_poly.pdbx_strand_id
1 'polypeptide(L)'
;MHTAGIPAAFERLLAYSQQYQVRRWLADVSNLPLVNTDEQAWLSETWLPRFKALPIRTLALVLPINLHNQLVVEALLVEGRPQPRANVQFFSDIPAALDWLTPSALVAGRMENEWQQALPEWDNRHASRSGTPQAAMMNP
;
A
#
# COMPACT_ATOMS: atom_id res chain seq x y z
N MET A 1 -15.55 1.90 16.51
CA MET A 1 -15.04 2.33 15.18
C MET A 1 -14.60 1.09 14.44
N HIS A 2 -15.25 0.79 13.30
CA HIS A 2 -14.96 -0.42 12.52
C HIS A 2 -13.55 -0.31 11.96
N THR A 3 -12.69 -1.29 12.22
CA THR A 3 -11.43 -1.46 11.48
C THR A 3 -11.84 -1.58 10.02
N ALA A 4 -11.59 -0.54 9.22
CA ALA A 4 -11.94 -0.55 7.81
C ALA A 4 -11.21 -1.72 7.15
N GLY A 5 -11.96 -2.69 6.61
CA GLY A 5 -11.38 -3.84 5.92
C GLY A 5 -10.62 -3.41 4.65
N ILE A 6 -9.92 -4.34 4.03
CA ILE A 6 -9.13 -4.08 2.81
C ILE A 6 -9.94 -3.34 1.74
N PRO A 7 -11.20 -3.72 1.41
CA PRO A 7 -11.98 -3.02 0.41
C PRO A 7 -12.17 -1.53 0.71
N ALA A 8 -12.45 -1.19 1.97
CA ALA A 8 -12.66 0.20 2.38
C ALA A 8 -11.36 1.03 2.30
N ALA A 9 -10.22 0.43 2.63
CA ALA A 9 -8.92 1.10 2.47
C ALA A 9 -8.61 1.36 0.99
N PHE A 10 -8.80 0.35 0.14
CA PHE A 10 -8.55 0.42 -1.29
C PHE A 10 -9.50 1.39 -2.02
N GLU A 11 -10.77 1.49 -1.62
CA GLU A 11 -11.70 2.50 -2.14
C GLU A 11 -11.26 3.93 -1.77
N ARG A 12 -10.77 4.15 -0.55
CA ARG A 12 -10.22 5.46 -0.17
C ARG A 12 -8.99 5.82 -1.01
N LEU A 13 -8.13 4.85 -1.32
CA LEU A 13 -6.99 5.06 -2.20
C LEU A 13 -7.43 5.49 -3.60
N LEU A 14 -8.48 4.90 -4.17
CA LEU A 14 -9.05 5.36 -5.45
C LEU A 14 -9.59 6.80 -5.34
N ALA A 15 -10.38 7.08 -4.31
CA ALA A 15 -10.99 8.39 -4.11
C ALA A 15 -9.93 9.49 -4.01
N TYR A 16 -8.88 9.29 -3.21
CA TYR A 16 -7.78 10.25 -3.09
C TYR A 16 -6.98 10.37 -4.38
N SER A 17 -6.68 9.26 -5.05
CA SER A 17 -5.91 9.28 -6.29
C SER A 17 -6.65 10.05 -7.39
N GLN A 18 -7.98 9.91 -7.44
CA GLN A 18 -8.82 10.67 -8.35
C GLN A 18 -8.93 12.14 -7.94
N GLN A 19 -9.22 12.43 -6.67
CA GLN A 19 -9.39 13.80 -6.16
C GLN A 19 -8.14 14.65 -6.38
N TYR A 20 -6.95 14.11 -6.09
CA TYR A 20 -5.69 14.83 -6.21
C TYR A 20 -5.00 14.64 -7.56
N GLN A 21 -5.64 13.96 -8.52
CA GLN A 21 -5.10 13.69 -9.85
C GLN A 21 -3.69 13.09 -9.79
N VAL A 22 -3.51 12.11 -8.91
CA VAL A 22 -2.20 11.52 -8.61
C VAL A 22 -1.63 10.87 -9.87
N ARG A 23 -0.41 11.24 -10.22
CA ARG A 23 0.33 10.71 -11.38
C ARG A 23 1.45 9.75 -11.02
N ARG A 24 1.89 9.80 -9.76
CA ARG A 24 3.02 9.05 -9.23
C ARG A 24 2.60 8.42 -7.93
N TRP A 25 2.71 7.11 -7.85
CA TRP A 25 2.15 6.32 -6.76
C TRP A 25 3.26 5.47 -6.15
N LEU A 26 3.44 5.57 -4.84
CA LEU A 26 4.30 4.69 -4.07
C LEU A 26 3.41 3.82 -3.20
N ALA A 27 3.59 2.50 -3.26
CA ALA A 27 2.89 1.57 -2.39
C ALA A 27 3.90 0.67 -1.67
N ASP A 28 3.84 0.69 -0.34
CA ASP A 28 4.47 -0.33 0.48
C ASP A 28 3.46 -1.44 0.74
N VAL A 29 3.72 -2.61 0.16
CA VAL A 29 2.89 -3.81 0.30
C VAL A 29 3.62 -4.90 1.10
N SER A 30 4.76 -4.56 1.70
CA SER A 30 5.56 -5.50 2.50
C SER A 30 4.81 -6.02 3.73
N ASN A 31 3.96 -5.17 4.31
CA ASN A 31 3.14 -5.48 5.49
C ASN A 31 1.65 -5.67 5.17
N LEU A 32 1.31 -5.91 3.90
CA LEU A 32 -0.08 -6.12 3.50
C LEU A 32 -0.58 -7.44 4.12
N PRO A 33 -1.69 -7.45 4.89
CA PRO A 33 -2.18 -8.65 5.54
C PRO A 33 -2.69 -9.65 4.50
N LEU A 34 -2.75 -10.93 4.87
CA LEU A 34 -3.28 -11.98 3.99
C LEU A 34 -4.69 -11.61 3.51
N VAL A 35 -4.81 -11.46 2.19
CA VAL A 35 -6.06 -11.15 1.52
C VAL A 35 -6.82 -12.45 1.27
N ASN A 36 -8.07 -12.54 1.71
CA ASN A 36 -8.87 -13.74 1.48
C ASN A 36 -9.34 -13.84 0.01
N THR A 37 -9.88 -14.99 -0.40
CA THR A 37 -10.29 -15.23 -1.79
C THR A 37 -11.33 -14.23 -2.31
N ASP A 38 -12.30 -13.83 -1.48
CA ASP A 38 -13.34 -12.87 -1.89
C ASP A 38 -12.74 -11.47 -2.11
N GLU A 39 -11.83 -11.06 -1.24
CA GLU A 39 -11.10 -9.80 -1.37
C GLU A 39 -10.14 -9.82 -2.58
N GLN A 40 -9.53 -10.97 -2.88
CA GLN A 40 -8.70 -11.15 -4.08
C GLN A 40 -9.54 -10.98 -5.37
N ALA A 41 -10.70 -11.63 -5.44
CA ALA A 41 -11.63 -11.49 -6.56
C ALA A 41 -12.12 -10.05 -6.70
N TRP A 42 -12.48 -9.40 -5.59
CA TRP A 42 -12.89 -7.99 -5.62
C TRP A 42 -11.76 -7.07 -6.10
N LEU A 43 -10.51 -7.31 -5.68
CA LEU A 43 -9.36 -6.53 -6.13
C LEU A 43 -9.15 -6.66 -7.64
N SER A 44 -9.17 -7.87 -8.18
CA SER A 44 -8.89 -8.13 -9.59
C SER A 44 -10.04 -7.72 -10.51
N GLU A 45 -11.29 -7.99 -10.12
CA GLU A 45 -12.47 -7.80 -10.98
C GLU A 45 -13.09 -6.40 -10.84
N THR A 46 -12.97 -5.76 -9.67
CA THR A 46 -13.64 -4.49 -9.38
C THR A 46 -12.66 -3.33 -9.20
N TRP A 47 -11.69 -3.48 -8.29
CA TRP A 47 -10.83 -2.37 -7.92
C TRP A 47 -9.78 -2.05 -8.99
N LEU A 48 -9.08 -3.07 -9.50
CA LEU A 48 -7.96 -2.92 -10.41
C LEU A 48 -8.37 -2.29 -11.77
N PRO A 49 -9.52 -2.62 -12.39
CA PRO A 49 -10.00 -1.90 -13.58
C PRO A 49 -10.22 -0.40 -13.33
N ARG A 50 -10.73 -0.03 -12.15
CA ARG A 50 -10.94 1.37 -11.76
C ARG A 50 -9.63 2.09 -11.50
N PHE A 51 -8.66 1.40 -10.87
CA PHE A 51 -7.32 1.93 -10.67
C PHE A 51 -6.61 2.21 -12.00
N LYS A 52 -6.73 1.30 -12.98
CA LYS A 52 -6.17 1.48 -14.33
C LYS A 52 -6.75 2.68 -15.10
N ALA A 53 -7.97 3.11 -14.77
CA ALA A 53 -8.58 4.30 -15.35
C ALA A 53 -8.03 5.62 -14.79
N LEU A 54 -7.26 5.59 -13.70
CA LEU A 54 -6.65 6.77 -13.11
C LEU A 54 -5.49 7.32 -13.98
N PRO A 55 -5.16 8.62 -13.88
CA PRO A 55 -4.07 9.23 -14.64
C PRO A 55 -2.67 8.89 -14.08
N ILE A 56 -2.49 7.70 -13.51
CA ILE A 56 -1.22 7.24 -12.93
C ILE A 56 -0.26 6.91 -14.07
N ARG A 57 0.95 7.48 -13.98
CA ARG A 57 2.02 7.34 -14.97
C ARG A 57 3.25 6.64 -14.41
N THR A 58 3.39 6.61 -13.10
CA THR A 58 4.55 6.00 -12.45
C THR A 58 4.11 5.31 -11.17
N LEU A 59 4.47 4.05 -11.04
CA LEU A 59 4.08 3.19 -9.92
C LEU A 59 5.34 2.55 -9.34
N ALA A 60 5.69 2.93 -8.12
CA ALA A 60 6.77 2.35 -7.34
C ALA A 60 6.16 1.40 -6.29
N LEU A 61 6.61 0.15 -6.28
CA LEU A 61 6.08 -0.88 -5.39
C LEU A 61 7.20 -1.47 -4.55
N VAL A 62 7.08 -1.34 -3.23
CA VAL A 62 7.97 -2.00 -2.28
C VAL A 62 7.39 -3.34 -1.90
N LEU A 63 8.03 -4.41 -2.38
CA LEU A 63 7.60 -5.79 -2.16
C LEU A 63 8.29 -6.38 -0.94
N PRO A 64 7.62 -7.28 -0.18
CA PRO A 64 8.33 -8.10 0.78
C PRO A 64 9.30 -9.04 0.04
N ILE A 65 10.41 -9.37 0.71
CA ILE A 65 11.42 -10.32 0.19
C ILE A 65 10.79 -11.69 -0.11
N ASN A 66 9.68 -12.03 0.55
CA ASN A 66 8.91 -13.24 0.33
C ASN A 66 7.70 -12.95 -0.56
N LEU A 67 7.77 -13.45 -1.81
CA LEU A 67 6.82 -13.28 -2.91
C LEU A 67 5.44 -13.94 -2.69
N HIS A 68 4.90 -13.92 -1.47
CA HIS A 68 3.61 -14.56 -1.16
C HIS A 68 2.40 -13.68 -1.50
N ASN A 69 2.62 -12.39 -1.76
CA ASN A 69 1.56 -11.45 -2.15
C ASN A 69 1.31 -11.53 -3.67
N GLN A 70 0.81 -12.68 -4.11
CA GLN A 70 0.51 -13.00 -5.51
C GLN A 70 -0.34 -11.92 -6.20
N LEU A 71 -1.22 -11.25 -5.46
CA LEU A 71 -2.04 -10.13 -5.95
C LEU A 71 -1.24 -9.00 -6.62
N VAL A 72 -0.09 -8.62 -6.06
CA VAL A 72 0.69 -7.49 -6.59
C VAL A 72 1.41 -7.90 -7.87
N VAL A 73 1.86 -9.15 -7.90
CA VAL A 73 2.45 -9.76 -9.08
C VAL A 73 1.39 -9.91 -10.18
N GLU A 74 0.21 -10.41 -9.86
CA GLU A 74 -0.91 -10.56 -10.80
C GLU A 74 -1.42 -9.22 -11.33
N ALA A 75 -1.58 -8.21 -10.48
CA ALA A 75 -2.01 -6.87 -10.88
C ALA A 75 -1.08 -6.22 -11.93
N LEU A 76 0.18 -6.66 -11.99
CA LEU A 76 1.22 -6.13 -12.87
C LEU A 76 1.52 -7.04 -14.06
N LEU A 77 1.36 -8.36 -13.89
CA LEU A 77 1.59 -9.36 -14.94
C LEU A 77 0.35 -9.55 -15.85
N VAL A 78 -0.87 -9.32 -15.36
CA VAL A 78 -2.11 -9.58 -16.14
C VAL A 78 -2.26 -8.66 -17.36
N GLU A 79 -1.51 -7.56 -17.46
CA GLU A 79 -1.53 -6.68 -18.65
C GLU A 79 -0.16 -6.51 -19.30
N GLY A 80 0.45 -7.63 -19.69
CA GLY A 80 1.49 -7.69 -20.73
C GLY A 80 1.05 -7.18 -22.13
N ARG A 81 0.10 -6.24 -22.20
CA ARG A 81 -0.05 -5.34 -23.34
C ARG A 81 0.07 -3.90 -22.82
N PRO A 82 1.12 -3.17 -23.23
CA PRO A 82 1.35 -1.84 -22.73
C PRO A 82 0.18 -0.94 -23.14
N GLN A 83 -0.60 -0.48 -22.16
CA GLN A 83 -0.98 0.92 -22.25
C GLN A 83 0.33 1.71 -22.11
N PRO A 84 0.73 2.53 -23.10
CA PRO A 84 2.06 3.12 -23.18
C PRO A 84 2.35 4.22 -22.12
N ARG A 85 1.73 4.19 -20.94
CA ARG A 85 1.66 5.36 -20.05
C ARG A 85 2.12 5.16 -18.61
N ALA A 86 2.08 3.95 -18.04
CA ALA A 86 2.48 3.72 -16.66
C ALA A 86 3.83 3.00 -16.57
N ASN A 87 4.85 3.68 -16.06
CA ASN A 87 6.15 3.09 -15.74
C ASN A 87 6.06 2.44 -14.35
N VAL A 88 6.24 1.12 -14.29
CA VAL A 88 6.17 0.36 -13.04
C VAL A 88 7.56 -0.12 -12.65
N GLN A 89 7.95 0.10 -11.40
CA GLN A 89 9.19 -0.45 -10.87
C GLN A 89 9.01 -1.01 -9.45
N PHE A 90 9.75 -2.08 -9.20
CA PHE A 90 9.76 -2.81 -7.94
C PHE A 90 11.02 -2.47 -7.14
N PHE A 91 10.86 -2.39 -5.83
CA PHE A 91 11.93 -2.04 -4.91
C PHE A 91 11.89 -2.94 -3.67
N SER A 92 13.06 -3.12 -3.07
CA SER A 92 13.25 -3.77 -1.76
C SER A 92 12.99 -2.83 -0.59
N ASP A 93 13.05 -1.52 -0.82
CA ASP A 93 13.04 -0.51 0.22
C ASP A 93 12.45 0.83 -0.29
N ILE A 94 11.91 1.59 0.66
CA ILE A 94 11.24 2.88 0.43
C ILE A 94 12.19 3.99 -0.05
N PRO A 95 13.42 4.13 0.48
CA PRO A 95 14.35 5.17 0.03
C PRO A 95 14.66 5.07 -1.46
N ALA A 96 14.98 3.87 -1.96
CA ALA A 96 15.23 3.66 -3.39
C ALA A 96 13.99 3.95 -4.25
N ALA A 97 12.80 3.60 -3.75
CA ALA A 97 11.55 3.85 -4.44
C ALA A 97 11.23 5.35 -4.56
N LEU A 98 11.46 6.13 -3.49
CA LEU A 98 11.23 7.57 -3.48
C LEU A 98 12.24 8.33 -4.33
N ASP A 99 13.52 7.93 -4.29
CA ASP A 99 14.56 8.50 -5.15
C ASP A 99 14.20 8.31 -6.63
N TRP A 100 13.74 7.13 -7.01
CA TRP A 100 13.29 6.88 -8.38
C TRP A 100 12.00 7.61 -8.76
N LEU A 101 11.03 7.70 -7.83
CA LEU A 101 9.72 8.32 -8.10
C LEU A 101 9.80 9.85 -8.23
N THR A 102 10.86 10.45 -7.66
CA THR A 102 11.01 11.90 -7.61
C THR A 102 12.23 12.37 -8.41
N PRO A 103 12.12 13.47 -9.17
CA PRO A 103 13.24 13.96 -9.98
C PRO A 103 14.30 14.72 -9.15
N SER A 104 14.18 14.77 -7.82
CA SER A 104 15.01 15.62 -6.98
C SER A 104 15.30 14.94 -5.65
N ALA A 105 16.59 14.74 -5.35
CA ALA A 105 17.05 14.17 -4.09
C ALA A 105 16.57 14.97 -2.86
N LEU A 106 16.40 16.29 -2.98
CA LEU A 106 15.86 17.13 -1.90
C LEU A 106 14.38 16.81 -1.63
N VAL A 107 13.61 16.56 -2.69
CA VAL A 107 12.19 16.17 -2.57
C VAL A 107 12.09 14.73 -2.06
N ALA A 108 12.92 13.82 -2.56
CA ALA A 108 13.02 12.45 -2.09
C ALA A 108 13.26 12.40 -0.57
N GLY A 109 14.31 13.10 -0.10
CA GLY A 109 14.65 13.13 1.32
C GLY A 109 13.57 13.77 2.20
N ARG A 110 12.82 14.76 1.70
CA ARG A 110 11.66 15.31 2.42
C ARG A 110 10.53 14.28 2.53
N MET A 111 10.15 13.66 1.41
CA MET A 111 9.09 12.66 1.37
C MET A 111 9.43 11.44 2.23
N GLU A 112 10.70 11.04 2.26
CA GLU A 112 11.19 9.97 3.11
C GLU A 112 11.04 10.34 4.59
N ASN A 113 11.43 11.54 5.00
CA ASN A 113 11.23 12.00 6.37
C ASN A 113 9.74 12.04 6.75
N GLU A 114 8.88 12.55 5.88
CA GLU A 114 7.42 12.56 6.09
C GLU A 114 6.87 11.13 6.23
N TRP A 115 7.34 10.20 5.39
CA TRP A 115 6.97 8.78 5.45
C TRP A 115 7.38 8.15 6.79
N GLN A 116 8.63 8.34 7.21
CA GLN A 116 9.14 7.81 8.47
C GLN A 116 8.41 8.37 9.69
N GLN A 117 7.94 9.62 9.64
CA GLN A 117 7.14 10.20 10.72
C GLN A 117 5.71 9.66 10.77
N ALA A 118 5.15 9.22 9.64
CA ALA A 118 3.82 8.63 9.57
C ALA A 118 3.77 7.15 10.04
N LEU A 119 4.90 6.43 9.96
CA LEU A 119 5.00 5.01 10.35
C LEU A 119 4.76 4.72 11.85
N PRO A 120 5.32 5.48 12.83
CA PRO A 120 5.13 5.22 14.26
C PRO A 120 3.66 5.23 14.72
N GLU A 121 2.78 5.93 14.00
CA GLU A 121 1.36 5.93 14.33
C GLU A 121 0.64 4.62 13.94
N TRP A 122 1.13 3.88 12.95
CA TRP A 122 0.55 2.59 12.57
C TRP A 122 0.94 1.50 13.59
N ASP A 123 2.24 1.35 13.87
CA ASP A 123 2.74 0.30 14.76
C ASP A 123 2.20 0.45 16.20
N ASN A 124 2.12 1.67 16.73
CA ASN A 124 1.61 1.92 18.08
C ASN A 124 0.09 1.70 18.22
N ARG A 125 -0.69 1.88 17.14
CA ARG A 125 -2.15 1.61 17.13
C ARG A 125 -2.45 0.11 17.09
N HIS A 126 -1.54 -0.71 16.56
CA HIS A 126 -1.66 -2.18 16.55
C HIS A 126 -1.04 -2.84 17.77
N ALA A 127 0.02 -2.27 18.36
CA ALA A 127 0.59 -2.74 19.63
C ALA A 127 -0.37 -2.57 20.83
N SER A 128 -1.25 -1.56 20.80
CA SER A 128 -2.17 -1.26 21.91
C SER A 128 -3.45 -2.13 21.94
N ARG A 129 -3.63 -3.08 21.00
CA ARG A 129 -4.80 -3.99 20.95
C ARG A 129 -4.52 -5.42 21.43
N SER A 130 -3.27 -5.76 21.77
CA SER A 130 -2.89 -7.06 22.34
C SER A 130 -2.74 -7.08 23.87
N GLY A 131 -3.06 -5.97 24.55
CA GLY A 131 -3.12 -5.90 26.01
C GLY A 131 -4.44 -6.48 26.55
N THR A 132 -4.43 -7.74 26.94
CA THR A 132 -5.47 -8.37 27.77
C THR A 132 -5.59 -7.64 29.11
N PRO A 133 -6.80 -7.28 29.58
CA PRO A 133 -7.01 -6.96 30.98
C PRO A 133 -7.94 -7.99 31.63
N GLN A 134 -7.37 -9.10 32.12
CA GLN A 134 -8.02 -9.99 33.11
C GLN A 134 -6.94 -10.96 33.64
N ALA A 135 -6.64 -11.12 34.92
CA ALA A 135 -7.39 -10.78 36.13
C ALA A 135 -6.42 -10.49 37.27
N ALA A 136 -6.71 -9.41 38.02
CA ALA A 136 -6.37 -9.35 39.43
C ALA A 136 -7.41 -10.21 40.18
N MET A 137 -7.03 -11.44 40.53
CA MET A 137 -7.60 -12.21 41.64
C MET A 137 -6.44 -12.36 42.62
N MET A 138 -6.30 -11.45 43.58
CA MET A 138 -6.89 -11.57 44.91
C MET A 138 -6.53 -12.92 45.55
N ASN A 139 -5.34 -12.94 46.14
CA ASN A 139 -4.93 -13.89 47.17
C ASN A 139 -5.09 -13.15 48.51
N PRO A 140 -5.70 -13.76 49.51
CA PRO A 140 -4.88 -14.22 50.63
C PRO A 140 -5.02 -15.71 50.94
#